data_AF-A0A7C5AZ27-F1
#
_entry.id   AF-A0A7C5AZ27-F1
#
_cell.length_a   1.000
_cell.length_b   1.000
_cell.length_c   1.000
_cell.angle_alpha   90.00
_cell.angle_beta   90.00
_cell.angle_gamma   90.00
#
_symmetry.space_group_name_H-M   'P 1'
#
loop_
_entity.id
_entity.type
_entity.pdbx_description
1 polymer ?
#
loop_
_entity_poly.entity_id
_entity_poly.type
_entity_poly.pdbx_seq_one_letter_code
_entity_poly.pdbx_strand_id
1 'polypeptide(L)'
;MIDRLTEHRGLDSFDIRYVVLILTILGIGVLSIYSVTHGQQSGTAPYYLKQLIWIGLGAAAFLIMWASDYHHLARFAYPAYAFILLMLVFVLFEGRTSKGAQRWIALGPFS
;
A
#
# COMPACT_ATOMS: atom_id res chain seq x y z
N MET A 1 39.60 -10.50 13.95
CA MET A 1 38.82 -9.37 14.51
C MET A 1 38.59 -8.25 13.48
N ILE A 2 38.57 -8.49 12.15
CA ILE A 2 38.18 -7.42 11.18
C ILE A 2 37.50 -7.97 9.88
N ASP A 3 36.94 -9.18 9.86
CA ASP A 3 36.33 -9.74 8.63
C ASP A 3 34.81 -9.87 8.69
N ARG A 4 34.12 -8.89 9.30
CA ARG A 4 32.65 -8.82 9.33
C ARG A 4 32.10 -7.50 8.76
N LEU A 5 32.87 -6.84 7.88
CA LEU A 5 32.57 -5.49 7.37
C LEU A 5 32.07 -5.45 5.92
N THR A 6 31.86 -6.60 5.30
CA THR A 6 31.19 -6.69 3.99
C THR A 6 30.11 -7.76 4.05
N GLU A 7 29.17 -7.58 4.98
CA GLU A 7 27.85 -8.17 4.81
C GLU A 7 27.26 -7.49 3.58
N HIS A 8 27.39 -8.18 2.45
CA HIS A 8 26.82 -7.76 1.19
C HIS A 8 25.35 -7.41 1.47
N ARG A 9 24.99 -6.13 1.36
CA ARG A 9 23.62 -5.69 1.03
C ARG A 9 23.26 -6.14 -0.40
N GLY A 10 23.66 -7.36 -0.74
CA GLY A 10 23.30 -8.06 -1.96
C GLY A 10 21.92 -8.67 -1.74
N LEU A 11 21.27 -8.95 -2.85
CA LEU A 11 19.92 -9.50 -2.94
C LEU A 11 19.74 -10.84 -2.18
N ASP A 12 20.78 -11.39 -1.55
CA ASP A 12 20.77 -12.58 -0.69
C ASP A 12 19.95 -12.45 0.59
N SER A 13 19.77 -11.23 1.13
CA SER A 13 18.83 -11.01 2.26
C SER A 13 17.38 -10.83 1.80
N PHE A 14 17.15 -10.67 0.49
CA PHE A 14 15.82 -10.54 -0.05
C PHE A 14 15.24 -11.94 -0.23
N ASP A 15 14.48 -12.41 0.77
CA ASP A 15 13.86 -13.72 0.69
C ASP A 15 12.76 -13.70 -0.39
N ILE A 16 13.21 -14.08 -1.60
CA ILE A 16 12.44 -14.13 -2.85
C ILE A 16 11.14 -14.92 -2.67
N ARG A 17 11.07 -15.83 -1.69
CA ARG A 17 9.86 -16.59 -1.37
C ARG A 17 8.72 -15.67 -0.96
N TYR A 18 8.98 -14.63 -0.16
CA TYR A 18 7.96 -13.66 0.23
C TYR A 18 7.51 -12.81 -0.95
N VAL A 19 8.43 -12.43 -1.84
CA VAL A 19 8.10 -11.65 -3.04
C VAL A 19 7.18 -12.45 -3.95
N VAL A 20 7.52 -13.71 -4.22
CA VAL A 20 6.70 -14.63 -5.02
C VAL A 20 5.34 -14.84 -4.38
N LEU A 21 5.29 -15.00 -3.05
CA LEU A 21 4.04 -15.16 -2.32
C LEU A 21 3.16 -13.91 -2.41
N ILE A 22 3.72 -12.71 -2.24
CA ILE A 22 3.02 -11.44 -2.39
C ILE A 22 2.47 -11.29 -3.82
N LEU A 23 3.31 -11.53 -4.84
CA LEU A 23 2.89 -11.44 -6.25
C LEU A 23 1.78 -12.45 -6.57
N THR A 24 1.83 -13.64 -5.99
CA THR A 24 0.80 -14.67 -6.16
C THR A 24 -0.53 -14.21 -5.56
N ILE A 25 -0.52 -13.68 -4.33
CA ILE A 25 -1.73 -13.15 -3.67
C ILE A 25 -2.32 -11.98 -4.47
N LEU A 26 -1.46 -11.06 -4.92
CA LEU A 26 -1.89 -9.93 -5.75
C LEU A 26 -2.50 -10.39 -7.08
N GLY A 27 -1.87 -11.37 -7.74
CA GLY A 27 -2.37 -11.97 -8.99
C GLY A 27 -3.74 -12.64 -8.81
N ILE A 28 -3.90 -13.45 -7.76
CA ILE A 28 -5.20 -14.07 -7.42
C ILE A 28 -6.25 -13.00 -7.16
N GLY A 29 -5.90 -11.91 -6.45
CA GLY A 29 -6.80 -10.79 -6.19
C GLY A 29 -7.27 -10.10 -7.47
N VAL A 30 -6.36 -9.81 -8.41
CA VAL A 30 -6.70 -9.22 -9.71
C VAL A 30 -7.59 -10.17 -10.52
N LEU A 31 -7.27 -11.46 -10.56
CA LEU A 31 -8.08 -12.47 -11.25
C LEU A 31 -9.49 -12.60 -10.65
N SER A 32 -9.62 -12.51 -9.33
CA SER A 32 -10.91 -12.52 -8.64
C SER A 32 -11.77 -11.30 -9.01
N ILE A 33 -11.18 -10.10 -8.98
CA ILE A 33 -11.87 -8.86 -9.39
C ILE A 33 -12.25 -8.91 -10.86
N TYR A 34 -11.34 -9.39 -11.71
CA TYR A 34 -11.60 -9.59 -13.13
C TYR A 34 -12.81 -10.52 -13.29
N SER A 35 -12.80 -11.71 -12.69
CA SER A 35 -13.88 -12.71 -12.76
C SER A 35 -15.26 -12.14 -12.40
N VAL A 36 -15.37 -11.33 -11.34
CA VAL A 36 -16.64 -10.71 -10.93
C VAL A 36 -17.06 -9.54 -11.85
N THR A 37 -16.09 -8.84 -12.43
CA THR A 37 -16.34 -7.61 -13.21
C THR A 37 -16.58 -7.85 -14.71
N HIS A 38 -16.24 -9.03 -15.25
CA HIS A 38 -16.36 -9.35 -16.69
C HIS A 38 -17.75 -9.09 -17.31
N GLY A 39 -18.82 -9.10 -16.51
CA GLY A 39 -20.18 -8.85 -16.97
C GLY A 39 -20.66 -7.40 -16.81
N GLN A 40 -19.92 -6.53 -16.13
CA GLN A 40 -20.31 -5.14 -15.87
C GLN A 40 -19.65 -4.18 -16.86
N GLN A 41 -20.20 -4.08 -18.07
CA GLN A 41 -19.93 -2.94 -18.96
C GLN A 41 -20.71 -1.71 -18.48
N SER A 42 -20.27 -1.12 -17.37
CA SER A 42 -20.61 0.27 -17.04
C SER A 42 -19.54 1.15 -17.70
N GLY A 43 -19.89 2.30 -18.30
CA GLY A 43 -18.96 3.21 -19.01
C GLY A 43 -17.86 3.87 -18.14
N THR A 44 -17.47 3.23 -17.04
CA THR A 44 -16.43 3.61 -16.09
C THR A 44 -15.21 2.71 -16.26
N ALA A 45 -14.01 3.19 -15.91
CA ALA A 45 -12.80 2.39 -16.02
C ALA A 45 -12.96 1.03 -15.28
N PRO A 46 -12.53 -0.10 -15.89
CA PRO A 46 -12.72 -1.41 -15.29
C PRO A 46 -12.07 -1.51 -13.90
N TYR A 47 -12.76 -2.13 -12.93
CA TYR A 47 -12.25 -2.26 -11.56
C TYR A 47 -10.90 -3.00 -11.48
N TYR A 48 -10.63 -3.92 -12.40
CA TYR A 48 -9.33 -4.60 -12.47
C TYR A 48 -8.19 -3.62 -12.83
N LEU A 49 -8.47 -2.60 -13.65
CA LEU A 49 -7.48 -1.60 -14.03
C LEU A 49 -7.17 -0.67 -12.85
N LYS A 50 -8.20 -0.29 -12.08
CA LYS A 50 -8.03 0.42 -10.81
C LYS A 50 -7.16 -0.41 -9.86
N GLN A 51 -7.43 -1.70 -9.72
CA GLN A 51 -6.62 -2.61 -8.88
C GLN A 51 -5.15 -2.64 -9.30
N LEU A 52 -4.85 -2.72 -10.61
CA LEU A 52 -3.48 -2.71 -11.12
C LEU A 52 -2.75 -1.38 -10.83
N ILE A 53 -3.44 -0.24 -10.96
CA ILE A 53 -2.87 1.07 -10.62
C ILE A 53 -2.52 1.13 -9.13
N TRP A 54 -3.40 0.67 -8.24
CA TRP A 54 -3.13 0.63 -6.80
C TRP A 54 -2.00 -0.32 -6.43
N ILE A 55 -1.92 -1.48 -7.08
CA ILE A 55 -0.79 -2.40 -6.92
C ILE A 55 0.51 -1.73 -7.35
N GLY A 56 0.53 -1.05 -8.50
CA GLY A 56 1.70 -0.31 -8.98
C GLY A 56 2.12 0.80 -8.03
N LEU A 57 1.17 1.58 -7.52
CA LEU A 57 1.43 2.65 -6.55
C LEU A 57 1.96 2.09 -5.22
N GLY A 58 1.39 0.99 -4.73
CA GLY A 58 1.88 0.28 -3.55
C GLY A 58 3.29 -0.31 -3.74
N ALA A 59 3.58 -0.86 -4.91
CA ALA A 59 4.91 -1.37 -5.25
C ALA A 59 5.95 -0.24 -5.32
N ALA A 60 5.60 0.91 -5.91
CA ALA A 60 6.46 2.08 -5.92
C ALA A 60 6.74 2.60 -4.50
N ALA A 61 5.70 2.69 -3.65
CA ALA A 61 5.86 3.06 -2.24
C ALA A 61 6.77 2.08 -1.49
N PHE A 62 6.60 0.77 -1.70
CA PHE A 62 7.47 -0.26 -1.13
C PHE A 62 8.93 -0.08 -1.55
N LEU A 63 9.20 0.18 -2.84
CA LEU A 63 10.56 0.43 -3.33
C LEU A 63 11.20 1.67 -2.70
N ILE A 64 10.42 2.75 -2.54
CA ILE A 64 10.89 3.97 -1.86
C ILE A 64 11.24 3.67 -0.41
N MET A 65 10.39 2.94 0.32
CA MET A 65 10.64 2.56 1.71
C MET A 65 11.85 1.63 1.84
N TRP A 66 12.00 0.68 0.93
CA TRP A 66 13.14 -0.23 0.90
C TRP A 66 14.47 0.49 0.59
N ALA A 67 14.43 1.49 -0.29
CA ALA A 67 15.60 2.31 -0.61
C ALA A 67 15.95 3.34 0.48
N SER A 68 15.00 3.68 1.36
CA SER A 68 15.21 4.65 2.44
C SER A 68 15.94 4.01 3.63
N ASP A 69 16.85 4.77 4.26
CA ASP A 69 17.50 4.30 5.49
C ASP A 69 16.47 4.23 6.62
N TYR A 70 16.45 3.10 7.32
CA TYR A 70 15.59 2.85 8.47
C TYR A 70 15.72 3.93 9.55
N HIS A 71 16.91 4.51 9.75
CA HIS A 71 17.11 5.57 10.76
C HIS A 71 16.38 6.87 10.41
N HIS A 72 16.35 7.21 9.12
CA HIS A 72 15.60 8.37 8.66
C HIS A 72 14.10 8.13 8.86
N LEU A 73 13.61 6.94 8.51
CA LEU A 73 12.20 6.58 8.70
C LEU A 73 11.79 6.58 10.18
N ALA A 74 12.66 6.07 11.07
CA ALA A 74 12.42 6.05 12.52
C ALA A 74 12.26 7.45 13.12
N ARG A 75 12.97 8.46 12.59
CA ARG A 75 12.83 9.85 13.04
C ARG A 75 11.47 10.45 12.65
N PHE A 76 10.89 10.01 11.54
CA PHE A 76 9.55 10.43 11.10
C PHE A 76 8.42 9.67 11.81
N ALA A 77 8.71 8.64 12.60
CA ALA A 77 7.69 7.84 13.28
C ALA A 77 6.80 8.67 14.22
N TYR A 78 7.39 9.50 15.09
CA TYR A 78 6.62 10.34 16.02
C TYR A 78 5.78 11.42 15.31
N PRO A 79 6.34 12.21 14.35
CA PRO A 79 5.53 13.12 13.55
C PRO A 79 4.41 12.43 12.76
N ALA A 80 4.69 11.29 12.13
CA ALA A 80 3.69 10.53 11.38
C ALA A 80 2.58 10.02 12.30
N TYR A 81 2.92 9.54 13.50
CA TYR A 81 1.94 9.11 14.49
C TYR A 81 1.03 10.25 14.94
N ALA A 82 1.59 11.42 15.26
CA ALA A 82 0.81 12.60 15.60
C ALA A 82 -0.10 13.03 14.44
N PHE A 83 0.40 13.00 13.20
CA PHE A 83 -0.38 13.30 12.01
C PHE A 83 -1.55 12.32 11.82
N ILE A 84 -1.33 11.02 12.03
CA ILE A 84 -2.39 9.99 11.97
C ILE A 84 -3.45 10.25 13.04
N LEU A 85 -3.07 10.61 14.27
CA LEU A 85 -4.02 10.97 15.32
C LEU A 85 -4.84 12.21 14.95
N LEU A 86 -4.20 13.22 14.36
CA LEU A 86 -4.91 14.40 13.87
C LEU A 86 -5.88 14.05 12.75
N MET A 87 -5.50 13.19 11.79
CA MET A 87 -6.42 12.68 10.77
C MET A 87 -7.60 11.90 11.38
N LEU A 88 -7.36 11.13 12.43
CA LEU A 88 -8.40 10.37 13.12
C LEU A 88 -9.39 11.29 13.84
N VAL A 89 -8.92 12.39 14.43
CA VAL A 89 -9.80 13.43 14.98
C VAL A 89 -10.54 14.15 13.86
N PHE A 90 -9.85 14.49 12.77
CA PHE A 90 -10.43 15.18 11.62
C PHE A 90 -11.55 14.38 10.95
N VAL A 91 -11.41 13.05 10.84
CA VAL A 91 -12.45 12.22 10.25
C VAL A 91 -13.75 12.26 11.04
N LEU A 92 -13.78 12.67 12.31
CA LEU A 92 -15.02 12.83 13.09
C LEU A 92 -15.84 14.05 12.65
N PHE A 93 -15.21 15.05 12.02
CA PHE A 93 -15.87 16.26 11.56
C PHE A 93 -16.32 16.17 10.09
N GLU A 94 -15.49 15.59 9.21
CA GLU A 94 -15.67 15.61 7.75
C GLU A 94 -15.77 14.20 7.09
N GLY A 95 -15.85 13.16 7.90
CA GLY A 95 -15.92 11.79 7.38
C GLY A 95 -17.29 11.47 6.78
N ARG A 96 -17.29 10.74 5.66
CA ARG A 96 -18.52 10.22 5.07
C ARG A 96 -18.95 8.96 5.84
N THR A 97 -20.19 8.94 6.33
CA THR A 97 -20.78 7.76 6.94
C THR A 97 -21.05 6.70 5.87
N SER A 98 -20.35 5.57 5.93
CA SER A 98 -20.66 4.41 5.09
C SER A 98 -20.99 3.24 6.02
N LYS A 99 -22.20 2.69 5.88
CA LYS A 99 -22.74 1.60 6.74
C LYS A 99 -22.76 1.93 8.24
N GLY A 100 -23.16 3.15 8.61
CA GLY A 100 -23.40 3.55 10.02
C GLY A 100 -22.15 3.97 10.82
N ALA A 101 -20.96 3.97 10.22
CA ALA A 101 -19.75 4.46 10.85
C ALA A 101 -18.98 5.42 9.92
N GLN A 102 -18.46 6.49 10.50
CA GLN A 102 -17.68 7.51 9.83
C GLN A 102 -16.22 7.05 9.74
N ARG A 103 -15.82 6.49 8.59
CA ARG A 103 -14.55 5.74 8.44
C ARG A 103 -13.68 6.15 7.26
N TRP A 104 -14.22 6.95 6.33
CA TRP A 104 -13.52 7.34 5.11
C TRP A 104 -13.52 8.85 4.97
N ILE A 105 -12.32 9.43 4.86
CA ILE A 105 -12.13 10.79 4.36
C ILE A 105 -12.21 10.67 2.84
N ALA A 106 -13.36 11.00 2.26
CA ALA A 106 -13.56 10.92 0.82
C ALA A 106 -12.83 12.09 0.13
N LEU A 107 -11.56 11.88 -0.22
CA LEU A 107 -10.77 12.84 -0.99
C LEU A 107 -11.11 12.74 -2.49
N GLY A 108 -12.35 13.09 -2.87
CA GLY A 108 -12.79 13.16 -4.27
C GLY A 108 -12.49 11.89 -5.09
N PRO A 109 -11.75 11.96 -6.23
CA PRO A 109 -11.44 10.81 -7.08
C PRO A 109 -10.49 9.77 -6.43
N PHE A 110 -9.93 10.09 -5.26
CA PHE A 110 -9.04 9.21 -4.49
C PHE A 110 -9.77 8.36 -3.42
N SER A 111 -11.07 8.09 -3.64
CA SER A 111 -11.84 7.12 -2.85
C SER A 111 -11.82 5.72 -3.43
#